data_AF-A0A1Y5L0P1-F1
#
_entry.id   AF-A0A1Y5L0P1-F1
#
_cell.length_a   1.000
_cell.length_b   1.000
_cell.length_c   1.000
_cell.angle_alpha   90.00
_cell.angle_beta   90.00
_cell.angle_gamma   90.00
#
_symmetry.space_group_name_H-M   'P 1'
#
loop_
_entity.id
_entity.type
_entity.pdbx_description
1 polymer ?
#
loop_
_entity_poly.entity_id
_entity_poly.type
_entity_poly.pdbx_seq_one_letter_code
_entity_poly.pdbx_strand_id
1 'polypeptide(L)' 'MTTDQAFGGEPQRVGSFPFLLHAQRWEWSDAVAQMHGYQPAEIVPTTALLLSHKHPEDHPHVGRYG' A
#
# COMPACT_ATOMS: atom_id res chain seq x y z
N MET A 1 -26.86 20.55 -23.24
CA MET A 1 -26.76 19.37 -22.36
C MET A 1 -25.28 19.07 -22.23
N THR A 2 -24.63 19.60 -21.19
CA THR A 2 -23.20 19.37 -20.91
C THR A 2 -23.17 18.35 -19.78
N THR A 3 -22.68 17.15 -20.07
CA THR A 3 -22.43 16.13 -19.06
C THR A 3 -21.13 16.47 -18.36
N ASP A 4 -21.23 17.16 -17.23
CA ASP A 4 -20.20 17.13 -16.19
C ASP A 4 -20.40 15.83 -15.41
N GLN A 5 -19.73 14.76 -15.84
CA GLN A 5 -19.56 13.58 -15.01
C GLN A 5 -18.18 13.67 -14.36
N ALA A 6 -18.12 14.42 -13.26
CA ALA A 6 -17.06 14.25 -12.30
C ALA A 6 -17.12 12.79 -11.79
N PHE A 7 -16.07 12.01 -12.04
CA PHE A 7 -15.87 10.70 -11.42
C PHE A 7 -15.55 10.87 -9.92
N GLY A 8 -16.54 11.33 -9.15
CA GLY A 8 -16.48 11.41 -7.69
C GLY A 8 -16.75 10.04 -7.08
N GLY A 9 -15.92 9.05 -7.39
CA GLY A 9 -15.95 7.79 -6.65
C GLY A 9 -15.41 8.04 -5.25
N GLU A 10 -16.21 7.79 -4.22
CA GLU A 10 -15.72 7.77 -2.85
C GLU A 10 -14.49 6.88 -2.76
N PRO A 11 -13.45 7.23 -1.96
CA PRO A 11 -12.27 6.41 -1.84
C PRO A 11 -12.65 5.04 -1.29
N GLN A 12 -12.76 4.06 -2.20
CA GLN A 12 -13.01 2.67 -1.84
C GLN A 12 -11.79 2.18 -1.05
N ARG A 13 -11.97 1.87 0.23
CA ARG A 13 -10.92 1.18 0.99
C ARG A 13 -10.84 -0.26 0.50
N VAL A 14 -9.95 -0.50 -0.47
CA VAL A 14 -9.69 -1.82 -1.06
C VAL A 14 -8.88 -2.73 -0.11
N GLY A 15 -8.22 -2.15 0.90
CA GLY A 15 -7.50 -2.89 1.94
C GLY A 15 -6.74 -1.98 2.90
N SER A 16 -6.09 -2.59 3.90
CA SER A 16 -5.31 -1.88 4.93
C SER A 16 -3.94 -2.53 5.11
N PHE A 17 -2.91 -1.72 5.37
CA PHE A 17 -1.55 -2.19 5.63
C PHE A 17 -0.89 -1.42 6.81
N PRO A 18 -1.37 -1.55 8.05
CA PRO A 18 -0.78 -0.83 9.18
C PRO A 18 0.67 -1.26 9.46
N PHE A 19 1.49 -0.31 9.91
CA PHE A 19 2.79 -0.59 10.50
C PHE A 19 2.68 -0.67 12.02
N LEU A 20 2.99 -1.83 12.60
CA LEU A 20 3.00 -2.04 14.04
C LEU A 20 4.36 -1.65 14.62
N LEU A 21 4.43 -0.49 15.26
CA LEU A 21 5.67 0.05 15.84
C LEU A 21 6.33 -0.91 16.86
N HIS A 22 5.52 -1.52 17.75
CA HIS A 22 6.03 -2.43 18.79
C HIS A 22 6.68 -3.69 18.22
N ALA A 23 6.19 -4.18 17.09
CA ALA A 23 6.69 -5.40 16.44
C ALA A 23 7.59 -5.09 15.23
N GLN A 24 7.80 -3.80 14.93
CA GLN A 24 8.49 -3.30 13.73
C GLN A 24 8.13 -4.06 12.44
N ARG A 25 6.84 -4.40 12.27
CA ARG A 25 6.36 -5.18 11.13
C ARG A 25 5.17 -4.51 10.47
N TRP A 26 4.98 -4.84 9.19
CA TRP A 26 3.74 -4.55 8.50
C TRP A 26 2.74 -5.67 8.79
N GLU A 27 1.46 -5.34 8.76
CA GLU A 27 0.38 -6.32 8.62
C GLU A 27 -0.40 -5.95 7.37
N TRP A 28 -0.74 -6.94 6.55
CA TRP A 28 -1.59 -6.76 5.38
C TRP A 28 -2.94 -7.41 5.66
N SER A 29 -4.02 -6.77 5.25
CA SER A 29 -5.29 -7.47 5.18
C SER A 29 -5.23 -8.57 4.12
N ASP A 30 -6.06 -9.60 4.27
CA ASP A 30 -6.15 -10.70 3.30
C ASP A 30 -6.43 -10.20 1.87
N ALA A 31 -7.20 -9.11 1.75
CA ALA A 31 -7.45 -8.45 0.46
C ALA A 31 -6.16 -7.88 -0.16
N VAL A 32 -5.28 -7.26 0.64
CA VAL A 32 -4.00 -6.72 0.16
C VAL A 32 -3.07 -7.86 -0.24
N ALA A 33 -2.97 -8.92 0.56
CA ALA A 33 -2.17 -10.10 0.21
C ALA A 33 -2.60 -10.70 -1.14
N GLN A 34 -3.91 -10.91 -1.33
CA GLN A 34 -4.47 -11.45 -2.57
C GLN A 34 -4.27 -10.52 -3.77
N MET A 35 -4.41 -9.19 -3.61
CA MET A 35 -4.12 -8.23 -4.69
C MET A 35 -2.66 -8.31 -5.16
N HIS A 36 -1.74 -8.63 -4.26
CA HIS A 36 -0.33 -8.83 -4.59
C HIS A 36 0.03 -10.27 -4.98
N GLY A 37 -0.95 -11.18 -5.06
CA GLY A 37 -0.76 -12.57 -5.46
C GLY A 37 -0.23 -13.50 -4.37
N TYR A 38 -0.23 -13.06 -3.11
CA TYR A 38 0.16 -13.87 -1.97
C TYR A 38 -1.03 -14.58 -1.33
N GLN A 39 -0.81 -15.80 -0.84
CA GLN A 39 -1.76 -16.46 0.04
C GLN A 39 -1.73 -15.78 1.42
N PRO A 40 -2.88 -15.38 1.96
CA PRO A 40 -2.98 -14.88 3.34
C PRO A 40 -2.43 -15.92 4.33
N ALA A 41 -1.81 -15.46 5.42
CA ALA A 41 -1.11 -16.27 6.44
C ALA A 41 0.23 -16.92 6.02
N GLU A 42 0.55 -17.02 4.73
CA GLU A 42 1.86 -17.53 4.27
C GLU A 42 2.92 -16.42 4.08
N ILE A 43 2.50 -15.15 4.11
CA ILE A 43 3.38 -14.00 3.92
C ILE A 43 3.45 -13.14 5.18
N VAL A 44 4.68 -12.81 5.58
CA VAL A 44 4.95 -11.74 6.55
C VAL A 44 5.40 -10.51 5.75
N PRO A 45 4.58 -9.46 5.67
CA PRO A 45 4.94 -8.32 4.84
C PRO A 45 6.13 -7.58 5.45
N THR A 46 7.11 -7.31 4.59
CA THR A 46 8.33 -6.59 4.95
C THR A 46 8.33 -5.21 4.31
N THR A 47 9.11 -4.29 4.86
CA THR A 47 9.33 -2.99 4.23
C THR A 47 9.91 -3.14 2.81
N ALA A 48 10.77 -4.14 2.60
CA ALA A 48 11.31 -4.43 1.27
C ALA A 48 10.21 -4.84 0.28
N LEU A 49 9.29 -5.73 0.68
CA LEU A 49 8.12 -6.11 -0.12
C LEU A 49 7.26 -4.89 -0.46
N LEU A 50 6.98 -4.04 0.53
CA LEU A 50 6.21 -2.82 0.31
C LEU A 50 6.89 -1.87 -0.70
N LEU A 51 8.22 -1.74 -0.63
CA LEU A 51 9.00 -0.92 -1.56
C LEU A 51 9.10 -1.54 -2.96
N SER A 52 9.15 -2.87 -3.08
CA SER A 52 9.17 -3.55 -4.38
C SER A 52 7.87 -3.36 -5.17
N HIS A 53 6.76 -3.06 -4.51
CA HIS A 53 5.49 -2.73 -5.16
C HIS A 53 5.33 -1.24 -5.47
N LYS A 54 6.22 -0.37 -4.97
CA LYS A 54 6.22 1.05 -5.35
C LYS A 54 6.87 1.21 -6.71
N HIS A 55 6.34 2.14 -7.51
CA HIS A 55 6.98 2.49 -8.76
C HIS A 55 8.40 3.01 -8.46
N PRO A 56 9.43 2.66 -9.25
CA PRO A 56 10.81 3.08 -8.98
C PRO A 56 11.02 4.60 -8.86
N GLU A 57 10.08 5.42 -9.32
CA GLU A 57 10.08 6.89 -9.15
C GLU A 57 9.45 7.38 -7.83
N ASP A 58 8.73 6.53 -7.09
CA ASP A 58 8.08 6.84 -5.81
C ASP A 58 9.00 6.62 -4.59
N HIS A 59 10.28 6.29 -4.81
CA HIS A 59 11.27 6.35 -3.74
C HIS A 59 11.46 7.82 -3.34
N PRO A 60 11.04 8.25 -2.13
CA PRO A 60 11.26 9.62 -1.73
C PRO A 60 12.77 9.85 -1.73
N HIS A 61 13.19 10.86 -2.48
CA HIS A 61 14.47 11.52 -2.28
C HIS A 61 14.51 11.88 -0.78
N VAL A 62 15.19 11.07 0.03
CA VAL A 62 15.49 11.43 1.42
C VAL A 62 16.40 12.64 1.30
N GLY A 63 15.78 13.81 1.36
CA GLY A 63 16.47 15.07 1.54
C GLY A 63 17.22 14.95 2.86
N ARG A 64 18.53 14.75 2.76
CA ARG A 64 19.47 14.89 3.86
C ARG A 64 19.16 16.22 4.57
N TYR A 65 18.67 16.15 5.80
CA TYR A 65 18.68 17.32 6.68
C TYR A 65 20.15 17.69 6.91
N GLY A 66 20.51 18.93 6.56
CA GLY A 66 21.77 19.57 6.89
C GLY A 66 21.70 20.26 8.24
#